data_AF-A0A6N8G9F4-F1
#
_entry.id   AF-A0A6N8G9F4-F1
#
_cell.length_a   1.000
_cell.length_b   1.000
_cell.length_c   1.000
_cell.angle_alpha   90.00
_cell.angle_beta   90.00
_cell.angle_gamma   90.00
#
_symmetry.space_group_name_H-M   'P 1'
#
loop_
_entity.id
_entity.type
_entity.pdbx_description
1 polymer ?
#
loop_
_entity_poly.entity_id
_entity_poly.type
_entity_poly.pdbx_seq_one_letter_code
_entity_poly.pdbx_strand_id
1 'polypeptide(L)'
;MAEFRITSDSGALDLRRLAADLVESQGWPRDQVSIWQNRGGGDVVVTVDPALLEERSPDPLAVSVHTRSEVHRACETLRRSDPSLRGVDFAELRDEAARFFAAGWTLGDLLHALGHRHDGAPWPQGPGYEGIEWLQHRLRNWKSETGDIRPSVSQEGAQMRIVGRIGLPSGLGAPDEGADAPRRAASPETARAAADDARRLMRAQSRTTSDSLEHRERTASHITRRRR
;
A
#
# COMPACT_ATOMS: atom_id res chain seq x y z
N MET A 1 23.58 3.21 19.68
CA MET A 1 24.18 2.26 18.72
C MET A 1 23.89 0.87 19.23
N ALA A 2 23.30 0.00 18.42
CA ALA A 2 22.98 -1.37 18.82
C ALA A 2 23.96 -2.34 18.15
N GLU A 3 24.40 -3.34 18.88
CA GLU A 3 25.42 -4.29 18.42
C GLU A 3 24.91 -5.72 18.60
N PHE A 4 25.09 -6.55 17.59
CA PHE A 4 24.89 -7.99 17.71
C PHE A 4 26.08 -8.76 17.15
N ARG A 5 26.43 -9.84 17.83
CA ARG A 5 27.61 -10.65 17.55
C ARG A 5 27.18 -11.99 16.94
N ILE A 6 27.79 -12.34 15.82
CA ILE A 6 27.63 -13.62 15.15
C ILE A 6 28.88 -14.46 15.42
N THR A 7 28.69 -15.61 16.06
CA THR A 7 29.70 -16.62 16.33
C THR A 7 29.29 -17.93 15.68
N SER A 8 30.25 -18.71 15.19
CA SER A 8 30.02 -20.08 14.75
C SER A 8 31.06 -21.00 15.37
N ASP A 9 30.58 -22.11 15.94
CA ASP A 9 31.44 -23.19 16.46
C ASP A 9 32.03 -24.05 15.33
N SER A 10 31.48 -23.93 14.12
CA SER A 10 32.00 -24.58 12.92
C SER A 10 32.76 -23.57 12.05
N GLY A 11 34.05 -23.81 11.83
CA GLY A 11 34.91 -22.95 10.99
C GLY A 11 34.61 -23.02 9.49
N ALA A 12 33.51 -23.68 9.09
CA ALA A 12 33.11 -23.87 7.70
C ALA A 12 32.26 -22.71 7.14
N LEU A 13 31.77 -21.81 8.01
CA LEU A 13 30.89 -20.71 7.63
C LEU A 13 31.67 -19.40 7.51
N ASP A 14 31.55 -18.74 6.36
CA ASP A 14 31.99 -17.35 6.22
C ASP A 14 30.99 -16.43 6.93
N LEU A 15 31.31 -16.12 8.19
CA LEU A 15 30.49 -15.27 9.06
C LEU A 15 30.33 -13.85 8.53
N ARG A 16 31.30 -13.34 7.76
CA ARG A 16 31.25 -11.99 7.20
C ARG A 16 30.26 -11.93 6.04
N ARG A 17 30.27 -12.95 5.19
CA ARG A 17 29.29 -13.10 4.11
C ARG A 17 27.88 -13.29 4.67
N LEU A 18 27.71 -14.15 5.68
CA LEU A 18 26.44 -14.34 6.37
C LEU A 18 25.90 -13.02 6.95
N ALA A 19 26.75 -12.23 7.60
CA ALA A 19 26.38 -10.93 8.12
C ALA A 19 25.92 -9.95 7.02
N ALA A 20 26.60 -9.94 5.87
CA ALA A 20 26.23 -9.10 4.74
C ALA A 20 24.88 -9.50 4.14
N ASP A 21 24.65 -10.80 3.94
CA ASP A 21 23.38 -11.33 3.42
C ASP A 21 22.21 -11.02 4.36
N LEU A 22 22.42 -11.10 5.67
CA LEU A 22 21.42 -10.74 6.68
C LEU A 22 21.07 -9.25 6.62
N VAL A 23 22.07 -8.37 6.58
CA VAL A 23 21.86 -6.92 6.48
C VAL A 23 21.12 -6.54 5.19
N GLU A 24 21.47 -7.19 4.08
CA GLU A 24 20.80 -6.99 2.79
C GLU A 24 19.35 -7.48 2.82
N SER A 25 19.07 -8.62 3.47
CA SER A 25 17.70 -9.14 3.61
C SER A 25 16.77 -8.21 4.40
N GLN A 26 17.32 -7.42 5.33
CA GLN A 26 16.57 -6.43 6.10
C GLN A 26 16.38 -5.10 5.33
N GLY A 27 17.06 -4.93 4.21
CA GLY A 27 16.99 -3.70 3.40
C GLY A 27 17.56 -2.47 4.10
N TRP A 28 18.45 -2.66 5.09
CA TRP A 28 19.04 -1.55 5.84
C TRP A 28 20.07 -0.78 4.99
N PRO A 29 20.10 0.57 5.08
CA PRO A 29 21.09 1.38 4.37
C PRO A 29 22.52 1.06 4.81
N ARG A 30 23.45 0.92 3.84
CA ARG A 30 24.86 0.55 4.09
C ARG A 30 25.64 1.59 4.90
N ASP A 31 25.19 2.84 4.92
CA ASP A 31 25.74 3.94 5.70
C ASP A 31 25.29 3.92 7.18
N GLN A 32 24.25 3.14 7.50
CA GLN A 32 23.67 3.02 8.84
C GLN A 32 23.95 1.66 9.50
N VAL A 33 24.73 0.81 8.80
CA VAL A 33 25.14 -0.52 9.27
C VAL A 33 26.63 -0.69 9.06
N SER A 34 27.32 -1.23 10.05
CA SER A 34 28.76 -1.54 9.96
C SER A 34 29.01 -2.99 10.34
N ILE A 35 29.81 -3.69 9.53
CA ILE A 35 30.18 -5.09 9.73
C ILE A 35 31.69 -5.16 9.89
N TRP A 36 32.16 -5.68 11.02
CA TRP A 36 33.58 -5.92 11.23
C TRP A 36 33.85 -7.29 11.84
N GLN A 37 34.96 -7.88 11.40
CA GLN A 37 35.46 -9.12 11.97
C GLN A 37 36.43 -8.79 13.09
N ASN A 38 36.29 -9.46 14.23
CA ASN A 38 37.19 -9.26 15.34
C ASN A 38 38.57 -9.84 15.03
N ARG A 39 39.65 -9.25 15.58
CA ARG A 39 41.04 -9.70 15.33
C ARG A 39 41.31 -11.15 15.76
N GLY A 40 40.46 -11.72 16.63
CA GLY A 40 40.51 -13.11 17.05
C GLY A 40 39.93 -14.12 16.03
N GLY A 41 39.37 -13.66 14.91
CA GLY A 41 38.93 -14.49 13.77
C GLY A 41 37.66 -15.32 13.99
N GLY A 42 37.17 -15.46 15.22
CA GLY A 42 36.03 -16.32 15.57
C GLY A 42 34.65 -15.65 15.59
N ASP A 43 34.59 -14.31 15.54
CA ASP A 43 33.33 -13.57 15.63
C ASP A 43 33.27 -12.37 14.66
N VAL A 44 32.05 -12.13 14.16
CA VAL A 44 31.69 -10.95 13.38
C VAL A 44 30.72 -10.12 14.21
N VAL A 45 31.01 -8.83 14.32
CA VAL A 45 30.14 -7.87 15.01
C VAL A 45 29.47 -7.01 13.96
N VAL A 46 28.15 -6.92 14.07
CA VAL A 46 27.32 -6.05 13.26
C VAL A 46 26.76 -4.96 14.15
N THR A 47 26.89 -3.73 13.67
CA THR A 47 26.48 -2.54 14.39
C THR A 47 25.48 -1.77 13.57
N VAL A 48 24.38 -1.41 14.21
CA VAL A 48 23.21 -0.79 13.59
C VAL A 48 22.85 0.49 14.34
N ASP A 49 22.39 1.48 13.58
CA ASP A 49 21.67 2.61 14.15
C ASP A 49 20.41 2.08 14.89
N PRO A 50 20.20 2.41 16.18
CA PRO A 50 19.00 2.00 16.92
C PRO A 50 17.69 2.41 16.25
N ALA A 51 17.67 3.50 15.47
CA ALA A 51 16.50 3.92 14.72
C ALA A 51 16.05 2.89 13.66
N LEU A 52 16.96 2.03 13.19
CA LEU A 52 16.63 0.93 12.27
C LEU A 52 16.00 -0.29 12.98
N LEU A 53 16.15 -0.36 14.30
CA LEU A 53 15.60 -1.42 15.15
C LEU A 53 14.25 -1.03 15.76
N GLU A 54 13.87 0.24 15.68
CA GLU A 54 12.51 0.66 16.02
C GLU A 54 11.55 -0.01 15.05
N GLU A 55 10.60 -0.79 15.58
CA GLU A 55 9.46 -1.26 14.80
C GLU A 55 8.77 -0.03 14.21
N ARG A 56 9.00 0.19 12.92
CA ARG A 56 8.33 1.26 12.18
C ARG A 56 6.88 0.84 12.07
N SER A 57 6.10 1.20 13.08
CA SER A 57 4.67 0.91 13.14
C SER A 57 4.08 1.42 11.83
N PRO A 58 3.44 0.56 11.01
CA PRO A 58 2.96 0.96 9.70
C PRO A 58 2.04 2.16 9.90
N ASP A 59 2.28 3.23 9.13
CA ASP A 59 1.49 4.45 9.22
C ASP A 59 0.01 4.06 9.13
N PRO A 60 -0.81 4.30 10.17
CA PRO A 60 -2.21 3.90 10.20
C PRO A 60 -3.02 4.53 9.06
N LEU A 61 -2.52 5.63 8.47
CA LEU A 61 -3.12 6.27 7.30
C LEU A 61 -2.81 5.56 5.99
N ALA A 62 -1.71 4.79 5.93
CA ALA A 62 -1.25 4.06 4.76
C ALA A 62 -1.70 2.58 4.73
N VAL A 63 -2.35 2.11 5.80
CA VAL A 63 -2.84 0.73 5.89
C VAL A 63 -4.01 0.52 4.92
N SER A 64 -3.88 -0.49 4.06
CA SER A 64 -4.96 -0.96 3.20
C SER A 64 -6.03 -1.68 4.01
N VAL A 65 -7.29 -1.40 3.69
CA VAL A 65 -8.45 -1.88 4.45
C VAL A 65 -9.13 -2.98 3.65
N HIS A 66 -9.22 -4.19 4.21
CA HIS A 66 -9.66 -5.38 3.46
C HIS A 66 -10.84 -6.11 4.09
N THR A 67 -11.12 -5.91 5.39
CA THR A 67 -12.27 -6.52 6.06
C THR A 67 -13.31 -5.50 6.51
N ARG A 68 -14.55 -5.97 6.73
CA ARG A 68 -15.65 -5.11 7.21
C ARG A 68 -15.35 -4.43 8.54
N SER A 69 -14.64 -5.10 9.45
CA SER A 69 -14.25 -4.53 10.75
C SER A 69 -13.20 -3.44 10.59
N GLU A 70 -12.26 -3.62 9.67
CA GLU A 70 -11.25 -2.61 9.34
C GLU A 70 -11.91 -1.39 8.69
N VAL A 71 -12.86 -1.61 7.77
CA VAL A 71 -13.65 -0.51 7.16
C VAL A 71 -14.39 0.27 8.24
N HIS A 72 -15.00 -0.41 9.20
CA HIS A 72 -15.68 0.25 10.32
C HIS A 72 -14.73 1.15 11.12
N ARG A 73 -13.57 0.62 11.56
CA ARG A 73 -12.57 1.38 12.32
C ARG A 73 -11.96 2.54 11.53
N ALA A 74 -11.76 2.35 10.23
CA ALA A 74 -11.30 3.40 9.34
C ALA A 74 -12.33 4.53 9.25
N CYS A 75 -13.63 4.21 9.12
CA CYS A 75 -14.71 5.20 9.09
C CYS A 75 -14.87 5.95 10.43
N GLU A 76 -14.70 5.28 11.57
CA GLU A 76 -14.67 5.94 12.88
C GLU A 76 -13.53 6.95 12.98
N THR A 77 -12.36 6.59 12.46
CA THR A 77 -11.19 7.46 12.45
C THR A 77 -11.41 8.64 11.50
N LEU A 78 -11.92 8.39 10.31
CA LEU A 78 -12.28 9.42 9.33
C LEU A 78 -13.22 10.48 9.93
N ARG A 79 -14.29 10.03 10.60
CA ARG A 79 -15.28 10.92 11.23
C ARG A 79 -14.72 11.75 12.39
N ARG A 80 -13.72 11.22 13.12
CA ARG A 80 -13.01 11.98 14.16
C ARG A 80 -12.03 12.99 13.58
N SER A 81 -11.41 12.67 12.44
CA SER A 81 -10.37 13.48 11.81
C SER A 81 -10.91 14.61 10.95
N ASP A 82 -12.07 14.45 10.31
CA ASP A 82 -12.63 15.45 9.39
C ASP A 82 -13.95 16.07 9.90
N PRO A 83 -13.96 17.36 10.27
CA PRO A 83 -15.17 18.06 10.71
C PRO A 83 -16.29 18.15 9.67
N SER A 84 -15.98 18.04 8.37
CA SER A 84 -17.01 18.10 7.30
C SER A 84 -17.95 16.89 7.31
N LEU A 85 -17.57 15.82 8.01
CA LEU A 85 -18.40 14.63 8.19
C LEU A 85 -19.41 14.78 9.34
N ARG A 86 -19.48 15.94 10.00
CA ARG A 86 -20.53 16.24 10.98
C ARG A 86 -21.90 16.14 10.31
N GLY A 87 -22.84 15.52 11.02
CA GLY A 87 -24.20 15.29 10.52
C GLY A 87 -24.36 14.17 9.49
N VAL A 88 -23.27 13.50 9.06
CA VAL A 88 -23.36 12.35 8.16
C VAL A 88 -23.75 11.08 8.93
N ASP A 89 -24.69 10.32 8.38
CA ASP A 89 -25.03 9.00 8.92
C ASP A 89 -23.85 8.02 8.77
N PHE A 90 -23.60 7.24 9.81
CA PHE A 90 -22.42 6.37 9.84
C PHE A 90 -22.54 5.21 8.84
N ALA A 91 -23.74 4.67 8.63
CA ALA A 91 -23.94 3.58 7.68
C ALA A 91 -23.73 4.07 6.24
N GLU A 92 -24.24 5.26 5.91
CA GLU A 92 -24.03 5.88 4.59
C GLU A 92 -22.56 6.18 4.33
N LEU A 93 -21.85 6.77 5.31
CA LEU A 93 -20.41 7.00 5.21
C LEU A 93 -19.66 5.69 4.94
N ARG A 94 -19.99 4.64 5.70
CA ARG A 94 -19.31 3.36 5.60
C ARG A 94 -19.55 2.69 4.25
N ASP A 95 -20.78 2.69 3.76
CA ASP A 95 -21.13 2.05 2.49
C ASP A 95 -20.48 2.76 1.30
N GLU A 96 -20.36 4.09 1.36
CA GLU A 96 -19.65 4.86 0.35
C GLU A 96 -18.12 4.65 0.44
N ALA A 97 -17.54 4.75 1.63
CA ALA A 97 -16.10 4.55 1.84
C ALA A 97 -15.64 3.12 1.49
N ALA A 98 -16.47 2.10 1.73
CA ALA A 98 -16.18 0.71 1.39
C ALA A 98 -15.84 0.52 -0.10
N ARG A 99 -16.48 1.30 -0.99
CA ARG A 99 -16.20 1.25 -2.44
C ARG A 99 -14.79 1.77 -2.76
N PHE A 100 -14.35 2.82 -2.07
CA PHE A 100 -13.00 3.38 -2.21
C PHE A 100 -11.94 2.43 -1.65
N PHE A 101 -12.17 1.85 -0.47
CA PHE A 101 -11.27 0.83 0.08
C PHE A 101 -11.16 -0.40 -0.83
N ALA A 102 -12.27 -0.83 -1.44
CA ALA A 102 -12.26 -1.91 -2.43
C ALA A 102 -11.49 -1.55 -3.72
N ALA A 103 -11.38 -0.25 -4.05
CA ALA A 103 -10.53 0.26 -5.11
C ALA A 103 -9.04 0.41 -4.68
N GLY A 104 -8.68 -0.08 -3.49
CA GLY A 104 -7.32 -0.07 -2.95
C GLY A 104 -6.90 1.26 -2.35
N TRP A 105 -7.84 2.18 -2.09
CA TRP A 105 -7.52 3.43 -1.41
C TRP A 105 -7.21 3.17 0.06
N THR A 106 -6.35 4.01 0.63
CA THR A 106 -6.02 4.00 2.06
C THR A 106 -6.88 5.02 2.82
N LEU A 107 -6.83 4.99 4.15
CA LEU A 107 -7.51 6.00 4.97
C LEU A 107 -6.99 7.41 4.68
N GLY A 108 -5.67 7.55 4.46
CA GLY A 108 -5.05 8.82 4.09
C GLY A 108 -5.54 9.35 2.74
N ASP A 109 -5.79 8.48 1.77
CA ASP A 109 -6.33 8.88 0.47
C ASP A 109 -7.75 9.44 0.58
N LEU A 110 -8.59 8.80 1.38
CA LEU A 110 -9.94 9.29 1.64
C LEU A 110 -9.92 10.65 2.36
N LEU A 111 -9.08 10.82 3.38
CA LEU A 111 -8.91 12.12 4.03
C LEU A 111 -8.42 13.19 3.04
N HIS A 112 -7.48 12.83 2.17
CA HIS A 112 -7.00 13.73 1.14
C HIS A 112 -8.12 14.15 0.18
N ALA A 113 -8.93 13.21 -0.29
CA ALA A 113 -10.06 13.47 -1.19
C ALA A 113 -11.20 14.27 -0.56
N LEU A 114 -11.36 14.20 0.77
CA LEU A 114 -12.28 15.06 1.50
C LEU A 114 -11.74 16.48 1.67
N GLY A 115 -10.42 16.65 1.75
CA GLY A 115 -9.77 17.96 1.83
C GLY A 115 -9.53 18.62 0.47
N HIS A 116 -9.35 17.83 -0.59
CA HIS A 116 -8.89 18.29 -1.90
C HIS A 116 -9.67 17.66 -3.05
N ARG A 117 -9.72 18.41 -4.14
CA ARG A 117 -10.19 17.98 -5.45
C ARG A 117 -9.11 17.16 -6.17
N HIS A 118 -9.49 16.47 -7.23
CA HIS A 118 -8.54 15.70 -8.05
C HIS A 118 -7.49 16.57 -8.76
N ASP A 119 -7.74 17.88 -8.92
CA ASP A 119 -6.80 18.86 -9.47
C ASP A 119 -5.81 19.40 -8.39
N GLY A 120 -5.93 18.91 -7.15
CA GLY A 120 -5.13 19.34 -6.00
C GLY A 120 -5.65 20.60 -5.33
N ALA A 121 -6.71 21.25 -5.84
CA ALA A 121 -7.28 22.43 -5.19
C ALA A 121 -8.03 22.03 -3.90
N PRO A 122 -7.88 22.77 -2.79
CA PRO A 122 -8.58 22.47 -1.55
C PRO A 122 -10.08 22.74 -1.69
N TRP A 123 -10.90 21.94 -1.01
CA TRP A 123 -12.33 22.21 -0.86
C TRP A 123 -12.57 23.38 0.11
N PRO A 124 -13.63 24.18 -0.09
CA PRO A 124 -14.04 25.17 0.88
C PRO A 124 -14.46 24.50 2.20
N GLN A 125 -14.12 25.14 3.32
CA GLN A 125 -14.36 24.64 4.67
C GLN A 125 -15.30 25.55 5.46
N GLY A 126 -15.95 25.00 6.48
CA GLY A 126 -16.81 25.73 7.42
C GLY A 126 -18.25 25.21 7.48
N PRO A 127 -19.11 25.84 8.31
CA PRO A 127 -20.43 25.32 8.71
C PRO A 127 -21.51 25.23 7.61
N GLY A 128 -21.17 25.50 6.35
CA GLY A 128 -22.03 25.27 5.18
C GLY A 128 -21.54 24.15 4.24
N TYR A 129 -20.39 23.57 4.56
CA TYR A 129 -19.67 22.57 3.75
C TYR A 129 -19.64 21.20 4.43
N GLU A 130 -20.60 20.94 5.30
CA GLU A 130 -20.73 19.73 6.11
C GLU A 130 -21.89 18.85 5.60
N GLY A 131 -21.93 17.59 6.03
CA GLY A 131 -23.05 16.69 5.78
C GLY A 131 -22.94 15.83 4.52
N ILE A 132 -23.97 15.01 4.30
CA ILE A 132 -23.93 13.93 3.30
C ILE A 132 -23.82 14.44 1.86
N GLU A 133 -24.49 15.55 1.54
CA GLU A 133 -24.44 16.16 0.22
C GLU A 133 -23.02 16.56 -0.16
N TRP A 134 -22.28 17.16 0.79
CA TRP A 134 -20.89 17.53 0.59
C TRP A 134 -19.97 16.32 0.53
N LEU A 135 -20.20 15.29 1.36
CA LEU A 135 -19.47 14.03 1.25
C LEU A 135 -19.60 13.44 -0.17
N GLN A 136 -20.84 13.30 -0.65
CA GLN A 136 -21.11 12.76 -1.98
C GLN A 136 -20.55 13.65 -3.09
N HIS A 137 -20.67 14.98 -2.96
CA HIS A 137 -20.13 15.92 -3.93
C HIS A 137 -18.60 15.78 -4.05
N ARG A 138 -17.90 15.74 -2.92
CA ARG A 138 -16.44 15.62 -2.88
C ARG A 138 -15.98 14.28 -3.44
N LEU A 139 -16.58 13.17 -3.01
CA LEU A 139 -16.22 11.84 -3.50
C LEU A 139 -16.60 11.61 -4.97
N ARG A 140 -17.68 12.24 -5.47
CA ARG A 140 -18.04 12.19 -6.90
C ARG A 140 -16.97 12.82 -7.78
N ASN A 141 -16.25 13.83 -7.30
CA ASN A 141 -15.12 14.42 -8.03
C ASN A 141 -13.96 13.45 -8.28
N TRP A 142 -13.89 12.37 -7.50
CA TRP A 142 -12.89 11.30 -7.63
C TRP A 142 -13.44 10.06 -8.36
N LYS A 143 -14.66 10.14 -8.89
CA LYS A 143 -15.25 9.11 -9.76
C LYS A 143 -15.26 9.62 -11.19
N SER A 144 -15.01 8.72 -12.14
CA SER A 144 -15.23 8.96 -13.56
C SER A 144 -16.72 8.97 -13.91
N GLU A 145 -17.05 9.41 -15.12
CA GLU A 145 -18.42 9.39 -15.65
C GLU A 145 -19.03 7.99 -15.71
N THR A 146 -18.19 6.95 -15.84
CA THR A 146 -18.59 5.53 -15.80
C THR A 146 -18.77 4.99 -14.38
N GLY A 147 -18.46 5.80 -13.35
CA GLY A 147 -18.52 5.42 -11.94
C GLY A 147 -17.27 4.73 -11.42
N ASP A 148 -16.24 4.55 -12.26
CA ASP A 148 -14.95 4.01 -11.82
C ASP A 148 -14.22 5.02 -10.94
N ILE A 149 -13.69 4.55 -9.82
CA ILE A 149 -12.92 5.37 -8.87
C ILE A 149 -11.53 5.63 -9.47
N ARG A 150 -11.15 6.90 -9.56
CA ARG A 150 -9.83 7.32 -10.06
C ARG A 150 -8.74 6.87 -9.09
N PRO A 151 -7.50 6.62 -9.56
CA PRO A 151 -6.39 6.34 -8.65
C PRO A 151 -6.13 7.55 -7.74
N SER A 152 -5.79 7.29 -6.48
CA SER A 152 -5.44 8.33 -5.52
C SER A 152 -4.03 8.86 -5.77
N VAL A 153 -3.70 10.02 -5.19
CA VAL A 153 -2.35 10.63 -5.26
C VAL A 153 -1.28 9.69 -4.68
N SER A 154 -1.59 8.94 -3.62
CA SER A 154 -0.64 7.96 -3.07
C SER A 154 -0.47 6.72 -3.97
N GLN A 155 -1.52 6.31 -4.69
CA GLN A 155 -1.44 5.24 -5.69
C GLN A 155 -0.63 5.68 -6.90
N GLU A 156 -0.79 6.92 -7.37
CA GLU A 156 0.04 7.50 -8.43
C GLU A 156 1.52 7.55 -8.01
N GLY A 157 1.81 8.00 -6.78
CA GLY A 157 3.16 7.99 -6.21
C GLY A 157 3.74 6.59 -5.99
N ALA A 158 2.93 5.61 -5.61
CA ALA A 158 3.35 4.21 -5.48
C ALA A 158 3.62 3.57 -6.86
N GLN A 159 2.79 3.86 -7.86
CA GLN A 159 2.98 3.37 -9.23
C GLN A 159 4.28 3.92 -9.84
N MET A 160 4.57 5.21 -9.64
CA MET A 160 5.85 5.82 -10.05
C MET A 160 7.06 5.18 -9.36
N ARG A 161 6.95 4.83 -8.07
CA ARG A 161 8.03 4.13 -7.34
C ARG A 161 8.22 2.70 -7.80
N ILE A 162 7.15 1.96 -8.12
CA ILE A 162 7.24 0.59 -8.66
C ILE A 162 7.88 0.61 -10.05
N VAL A 163 7.50 1.58 -10.91
CA VAL A 163 8.15 1.79 -12.21
C VAL A 163 9.65 2.10 -12.05
N GLY A 164 10.01 2.90 -11.04
CA GLY A 164 11.42 3.15 -10.71
C GLY A 164 12.17 1.96 -10.11
N ARG A 165 11.49 1.11 -9.31
CA ARG A 165 12.11 -0.03 -8.59
C ARG A 165 12.25 -1.29 -9.44
N ILE A 166 11.39 -1.50 -10.44
CA ILE A 166 11.50 -2.66 -11.33
C ILE A 166 12.70 -2.51 -12.27
N GLY A 167 13.30 -1.33 -12.41
CA GLY A 167 14.45 -1.14 -13.28
C GLY A 167 14.14 -1.65 -14.68
N LEU A 168 12.95 -1.34 -15.21
CA LEU A 168 12.67 -1.63 -16.61
C LEU A 168 13.75 -0.90 -17.42
N PRO A 169 14.60 -1.61 -18.19
CA PRO A 169 15.60 -0.95 -18.99
C PRO A 169 14.89 0.06 -19.90
N SER A 170 15.52 1.23 -20.07
CA SER A 170 15.01 2.41 -20.78
C SER A 170 14.70 2.21 -22.27
N GLY A 171 14.51 0.96 -22.73
CA GLY A 171 14.34 0.56 -24.13
C GLY A 171 13.25 -0.49 -24.39
N LEU A 172 12.41 -0.86 -23.40
CA LEU A 172 11.21 -1.67 -23.71
C LEU A 172 10.16 -0.79 -24.40
N GLY A 173 10.23 -0.74 -25.72
CA GLY A 173 9.32 0.00 -26.60
C GLY A 173 10.02 0.90 -27.64
N ALA A 174 11.34 1.05 -27.57
CA ALA A 174 12.07 1.66 -28.68
C ALA A 174 12.10 0.66 -29.85
N PRO A 175 11.58 1.01 -31.04
CA PRO A 175 11.59 0.10 -32.16
C PRO A 175 13.04 -0.18 -32.58
N ASP A 176 13.38 -1.45 -32.69
CA ASP A 176 14.60 -1.89 -33.36
C ASP A 176 14.52 -1.40 -34.82
N GLU A 177 15.47 -0.57 -35.24
CA GLU A 177 15.61 -0.10 -36.62
C GLU A 177 16.03 -1.28 -37.49
N GLY A 178 15.07 -2.11 -37.91
CA GLY A 178 15.38 -3.21 -38.83
C GLY A 178 14.43 -4.39 -38.80
N ALA A 179 13.14 -4.17 -39.04
CA ALA A 179 12.28 -5.22 -39.57
C ALA A 179 10.98 -4.61 -40.13
N ASP A 180 10.93 -4.51 -41.46
CA ASP A 180 9.69 -4.33 -42.21
C ASP A 180 8.82 -5.58 -42.06
N ALA A 181 8.02 -5.61 -41.00
CA ALA A 181 6.85 -6.46 -40.90
C ALA A 181 5.62 -5.55 -40.77
N PRO A 182 4.51 -5.81 -41.50
CA PRO A 182 3.31 -5.02 -41.38
C PRO A 182 2.73 -5.24 -39.98
N ARG A 183 3.04 -4.31 -39.06
CA ARG A 183 2.48 -4.24 -37.72
C ARG A 183 0.97 -4.05 -37.86
N ARG A 184 0.20 -5.13 -37.71
CA ARG A 184 -1.22 -5.03 -37.37
C ARG A 184 -1.27 -4.44 -35.97
N ALA A 185 -1.41 -3.12 -35.88
CA ALA A 185 -1.73 -2.44 -34.64
C ALA A 185 -2.96 -3.14 -34.03
N ALA A 186 -2.82 -3.65 -32.80
CA ALA A 186 -3.95 -4.22 -32.08
C ALA A 186 -5.05 -3.16 -32.05
N SER A 187 -6.25 -3.50 -32.52
CA SER A 187 -7.36 -2.55 -32.54
C SER A 187 -7.60 -2.03 -31.11
N PRO A 188 -8.03 -0.77 -30.94
CA PRO A 188 -8.29 -0.17 -29.62
C PRO A 188 -9.24 -1.03 -28.75
N GLU A 189 -10.14 -1.78 -29.39
CA GLU A 189 -11.04 -2.72 -28.73
C GLU A 189 -10.31 -3.92 -28.10
N THR A 190 -9.30 -4.45 -28.78
CA THR A 190 -8.51 -5.60 -28.28
C THR A 190 -7.66 -5.21 -27.07
N ALA A 191 -7.11 -3.98 -27.07
CA ALA A 191 -6.36 -3.44 -25.94
C ALA A 191 -7.27 -3.18 -24.71
N ARG A 192 -8.50 -2.68 -24.94
CA ARG A 192 -9.50 -2.50 -23.87
C ARG A 192 -9.97 -3.84 -23.29
N ALA A 193 -10.23 -4.83 -24.15
CA ALA A 193 -10.61 -6.17 -23.72
C ALA A 193 -9.53 -6.83 -22.84
N ALA A 194 -8.25 -6.72 -23.22
CA ALA A 194 -7.14 -7.24 -22.43
C ALA A 194 -6.99 -6.54 -21.06
N ALA A 195 -7.20 -5.21 -21.02
CA ALA A 195 -7.18 -4.46 -19.76
C ALA A 195 -8.34 -4.86 -18.83
N ASP A 196 -9.53 -5.10 -19.39
CA ASP A 196 -10.70 -5.54 -18.61
C ASP A 196 -10.56 -6.97 -18.11
N ASP A 197 -9.91 -7.86 -18.88
CA ASP A 197 -9.63 -9.23 -18.46
C ASP A 197 -8.58 -9.28 -17.33
N ALA A 198 -7.54 -8.44 -17.41
CA ALA A 198 -6.58 -8.25 -16.32
C ALA A 198 -7.27 -7.73 -15.05
N ARG A 199 -8.17 -6.76 -15.17
CA ARG A 199 -8.99 -6.26 -14.05
C ARG A 199 -9.91 -7.36 -13.49
N ARG A 200 -10.46 -8.22 -14.34
CA ARG A 200 -11.31 -9.36 -13.93
C ARG A 200 -10.53 -10.38 -13.11
N LEU A 201 -9.31 -10.70 -13.54
CA LEU A 201 -8.39 -11.60 -12.82
C LEU A 201 -7.95 -11.02 -11.48
N MET A 202 -7.60 -9.73 -11.43
CA MET A 202 -7.25 -9.06 -10.17
C MET A 202 -8.44 -9.06 -9.20
N ARG A 203 -9.65 -8.74 -9.67
CA ARG A 203 -10.86 -8.81 -8.83
C ARG A 203 -11.16 -10.22 -8.34
N ALA A 204 -10.91 -11.26 -9.15
CA ALA A 204 -11.10 -12.64 -8.74
C ALA A 204 -10.13 -13.03 -7.61
N GLN A 205 -8.85 -12.67 -7.73
CA GLN A 205 -7.86 -12.93 -6.68
C GLN A 205 -8.12 -12.13 -5.40
N SER A 206 -8.49 -10.84 -5.52
CA SER A 206 -8.80 -9.99 -4.36
C SER A 206 -10.02 -10.48 -3.57
N ARG A 207 -11.04 -11.03 -4.23
CA ARG A 207 -12.21 -11.60 -3.52
C ARG A 207 -11.85 -12.88 -2.77
N THR A 208 -11.03 -13.75 -3.36
CA THR A 208 -10.57 -14.97 -2.69
C THR A 208 -9.71 -14.65 -1.46
N THR A 209 -8.84 -13.63 -1.54
CA THR A 209 -8.06 -13.20 -0.37
C THR A 209 -8.92 -12.52 0.69
N SER A 210 -9.82 -11.60 0.32
CA SER A 210 -10.77 -11.00 1.28
C SER A 210 -11.66 -12.03 1.98
N ASP A 211 -12.25 -12.99 1.26
CA ASP A 211 -13.08 -14.05 1.86
C ASP A 211 -12.27 -14.94 2.82
N SER A 212 -11.01 -15.23 2.48
CA SER A 212 -10.11 -16.00 3.34
C SER A 212 -9.71 -15.24 4.62
N LEU A 213 -9.53 -13.91 4.53
CA LEU A 213 -9.24 -13.03 5.66
C LEU A 213 -10.47 -12.88 6.56
N GLU A 214 -11.66 -12.69 5.99
CA GLU A 214 -12.92 -12.65 6.74
C GLU A 214 -13.22 -13.97 7.45
N HIS A 215 -12.97 -15.11 6.79
CA HIS A 215 -13.09 -16.42 7.42
C HIS A 215 -12.13 -16.55 8.60
N ARG A 216 -10.86 -16.17 8.44
CA ARG A 216 -9.86 -16.18 9.51
C ARG A 216 -10.24 -15.26 10.69
N GLU A 217 -10.75 -14.06 10.42
CA GLU A 217 -11.23 -13.11 11.43
C GLU A 217 -12.41 -13.68 12.23
N ARG A 218 -13.37 -14.31 11.55
CA ARG A 218 -14.52 -14.98 12.19
C ARG A 218 -14.05 -16.09 13.11
N THR A 219 -13.12 -16.92 12.65
CA THR A 219 -12.56 -18.02 13.45
C THR A 219 -11.76 -17.51 14.66
N ALA A 220 -10.98 -16.43 14.50
CA ALA A 220 -10.23 -15.80 15.61
C ALA A 220 -11.15 -15.18 16.67
N SER A 221 -12.26 -14.56 16.25
CA SER A 221 -13.25 -13.95 17.14
C SER A 221 -14.05 -14.99 17.96
N HIS A 222 -14.25 -16.19 17.41
CA HIS A 222 -14.88 -17.30 18.13
C HIS A 222 -13.95 -17.98 19.15
N ILE A 223 -12.64 -18.07 18.84
CA ILE A 223 -11.65 -18.67 19.75
C ILE A 223 -11.43 -17.81 21.00
N THR A 224 -11.38 -16.48 20.85
CA THR A 224 -11.18 -15.56 21.99
C THR A 224 -12.39 -15.51 22.93
N ARG A 225 -13.61 -15.71 22.43
CA ARG A 225 -14.84 -15.76 23.26
C ARG A 225 -15.02 -17.04 24.08
N ARG A 226 -14.33 -18.13 23.75
CA ARG A 226 -14.48 -19.43 24.43
C ARG A 226 -13.56 -19.61 25.66
N ARG A 227 -12.76 -18.59 25.99
CA ARG A 227 -11.97 -18.50 27.24
C ARG A 227 -12.65 -17.55 28.23
N ARG A 228 -13.81 -17.93 28.77
CA ARG A 228 -14.34 -17.43 30.04
C ARG A 228 -15.17 -18.52 30.68
#